data_AF-A0A2S8HYM3-F1
#
_entry.id   AF-A0A2S8HYM3-F1
#
_cell.length_a   1.000
_cell.length_b   1.000
_cell.length_c   1.000
_cell.angle_alpha   90.00
_cell.angle_beta   90.00
_cell.angle_gamma   90.00
#
_symmetry.space_group_name_H-M   'P 1'
#
loop_
_entity.id
_entity.type
_entity.pdbx_description
1 polymer ?
#
loop_
_entity_poly.entity_id
_entity_poly.type
_entity_poly.pdbx_seq_one_letter_code
_entity_poly.pdbx_strand_id
1 'polypeptide(L)'
;MPSWLPDTAYDLTLGYPGALARALTSIALQFSALKLTSLTAEIFMRYGRKALELDAPHLDAVRMFRQGGSYRPSSLLRHADWLSFGELETAHQMPELR
;
A
#
# COMPACT_ATOMS: atom_id res chain seq x y z
N MET A 1 -8.40 1.52 20.77
CA MET A 1 -7.40 1.26 19.71
C MET A 1 -6.19 2.16 19.98
N PRO A 2 -4.94 1.71 19.77
CA PRO A 2 -3.78 2.60 19.92
C PRO A 2 -3.86 3.77 18.96
N SER A 3 -3.54 4.99 19.42
CA SER A 3 -3.66 6.21 18.61
C SER A 3 -2.76 6.23 17.38
N TRP A 4 -1.64 5.51 17.42
CA TRP A 4 -0.69 5.41 16.30
C TRP A 4 -1.20 4.53 15.15
N LEU A 5 -2.15 3.62 15.40
CA LEU A 5 -2.49 2.54 14.47
C LEU A 5 -3.15 3.02 13.17
N PRO A 6 -4.11 3.97 13.18
CA PRO A 6 -4.71 4.46 11.95
C PRO A 6 -3.70 5.06 10.98
N ASP A 7 -2.86 5.98 11.45
CA ASP A 7 -1.85 6.66 10.62
C ASP A 7 -0.82 5.65 10.10
N THR A 8 -0.34 4.77 10.98
CA THR A 8 0.65 3.74 10.60
C THR A 8 0.08 2.72 9.61
N ALA A 9 -1.19 2.34 9.76
CA ALA A 9 -1.88 1.45 8.83
C ALA A 9 -2.06 2.11 7.46
N TYR A 10 -2.40 3.41 7.44
CA TYR A 10 -2.48 4.17 6.21
C TYR A 10 -1.11 4.29 5.53
N ASP A 11 -0.06 4.64 6.26
CA ASP A 11 1.30 4.77 5.70
C ASP A 11 1.82 3.45 5.11
N LEU A 12 1.49 2.33 5.75
CA LEU A 12 1.89 1.00 5.32
C LEU A 12 1.14 0.55 4.06
N THR A 13 -0.16 0.88 3.96
CA THR A 13 -1.08 0.23 3.00
C THR A 13 -1.74 1.18 2.04
N LEU A 14 -1.51 2.49 2.17
CA LEU A 14 -2.18 3.56 1.42
C LEU A 14 -3.71 3.51 1.45
N GLY A 15 -4.28 2.86 2.48
CA GLY A 15 -5.71 2.67 2.63
C GLY A 15 -6.30 1.46 1.89
N TYR A 16 -5.48 0.60 1.27
CA TYR A 16 -5.97 -0.62 0.60
C TYR A 16 -6.34 -1.71 1.63
N PRO A 17 -7.63 -2.10 1.74
CA PRO A 17 -8.05 -3.07 2.76
C PRO A 17 -7.43 -4.45 2.58
N GLY A 18 -7.21 -4.88 1.33
CA GLY A 18 -6.55 -6.16 1.02
C GLY A 18 -5.10 -6.21 1.49
N ALA A 19 -4.35 -5.14 1.29
CA ALA A 19 -2.98 -5.02 1.79
C ALA A 19 -2.95 -5.00 3.34
N LEU A 20 -3.89 -4.28 3.96
CA LEU A 20 -4.02 -4.26 5.41
C LEU A 20 -4.34 -5.65 5.99
N ALA A 21 -5.28 -6.38 5.38
CA ALA A 21 -5.63 -7.73 5.81
C ALA A 21 -4.43 -8.68 5.72
N ARG A 22 -3.64 -8.61 4.64
CA ARG A 22 -2.41 -9.41 4.45
C ARG A 22 -1.35 -9.07 5.50
N ALA A 23 -1.11 -7.78 5.75
CA ALA A 23 -0.18 -7.32 6.77
C ALA A 23 -0.58 -7.82 8.18
N LEU A 24 -1.85 -7.62 8.56
CA LEU A 24 -2.37 -8.05 9.86
C LEU A 24 -2.30 -9.56 10.05
N THR A 25 -2.64 -10.33 9.01
CA THR A 25 -2.55 -11.80 9.05
C THR A 25 -1.11 -12.26 9.27
N SER A 26 -0.16 -11.67 8.54
CA SER A 26 1.27 -11.97 8.71
C SER A 26 1.78 -11.58 10.09
N ILE A 27 1.41 -10.39 10.59
CA ILE A 27 1.75 -9.95 11.95
C ILE A 27 1.22 -10.93 13.00
N ALA A 28 -0.04 -11.35 12.89
CA ALA A 28 -0.63 -12.32 13.81
C ALA A 28 0.11 -13.66 13.80
N LEU A 29 0.52 -14.15 12.62
CA LEU A 29 1.34 -15.35 12.49
C LEU A 29 2.71 -15.20 13.17
N GLN A 30 3.38 -14.05 13.01
CA GLN A 30 4.65 -13.77 13.68
C GLN A 30 4.49 -13.69 15.20
N PHE A 31 3.40 -13.10 15.69
CA PHE A 31 3.10 -13.02 17.13
C PHE A 31 2.90 -14.41 17.73
N SER A 32 2.15 -15.26 17.04
CA SER A 32 1.95 -16.65 17.43
C SER A 32 3.28 -17.43 17.45
N ALA A 33 4.09 -17.31 16.40
CA ALA A 33 5.36 -18.02 16.27
C ALA A 33 6.42 -17.59 17.30
N LEU A 34 6.50 -16.28 17.58
CA LEU A 34 7.52 -15.70 18.46
C LEU A 34 7.01 -15.45 19.89
N LYS A 35 5.76 -15.81 20.19
CA LYS A 35 5.08 -15.57 21.47
C LYS A 35 5.15 -14.10 21.92
N LEU A 36 5.01 -13.18 20.97
CA LEU A 36 4.99 -11.75 21.26
C LEU A 36 3.65 -11.37 21.91
N THR A 37 3.71 -10.52 22.93
CA THR A 37 2.54 -10.13 23.73
C THR A 37 2.12 -8.68 23.53
N SER A 38 2.96 -7.86 22.89
CA SER A 38 2.72 -6.43 22.72
C SER A 38 2.93 -6.01 21.27
N LEU A 39 1.95 -5.27 20.73
CA LEU A 39 2.02 -4.66 19.41
C LEU A 39 2.40 -3.19 19.54
N THR A 40 3.59 -2.85 19.06
CA THR A 40 4.07 -1.47 18.93
C THR A 40 4.00 -1.03 17.46
N ALA A 41 4.02 0.29 17.22
CA ALA A 41 4.07 0.84 15.86
C ALA A 41 5.29 0.33 15.07
N GLU A 42 6.44 0.20 15.73
CA GLU A 42 7.67 -0.32 15.12
C GLU A 42 7.51 -1.78 14.68
N ILE A 43 6.98 -2.64 15.57
CA ILE A 43 6.73 -4.05 15.27
C ILE A 43 5.72 -4.19 14.13
N PHE A 44 4.65 -3.40 14.17
CA PHE A 44 3.64 -3.35 13.13
C PHE A 44 4.26 -2.98 11.77
N MET A 45 5.07 -1.92 11.71
CA MET A 45 5.71 -1.50 10.47
C MET A 45 6.73 -2.50 9.97
N ARG A 46 7.54 -3.07 10.85
CA ARG A 46 8.59 -4.04 10.49
C ARG A 46 7.98 -5.29 9.84
N TYR A 47 7.01 -5.91 10.49
CA TYR A 47 6.39 -7.14 9.97
C TYR A 47 5.39 -6.85 8.86
N GLY A 48 4.69 -5.71 8.91
CA GLY A 48 3.81 -5.25 7.85
C GLY A 48 4.56 -5.04 6.53
N ARG A 49 5.70 -4.33 6.55
CA ARG A 49 6.54 -4.14 5.35
C ARG A 49 7.05 -5.46 4.80
N LYS A 50 7.47 -6.38 5.68
CA LYS A 50 7.90 -7.72 5.27
C LYS A 50 6.75 -8.52 4.64
N ALA A 51 5.52 -8.36 5.14
CA ALA A 51 4.34 -9.03 4.60
C ALA A 51 3.93 -8.51 3.21
N LEU A 52 4.26 -7.25 2.93
CA LEU A 52 3.91 -6.55 1.70
C LEU A 52 5.09 -6.40 0.73
N GLU A 53 6.15 -7.18 0.91
CA GLU A 53 7.37 -7.07 0.09
C GLU A 53 7.08 -7.27 -1.41
N LEU A 54 6.15 -8.16 -1.75
CA LEU A 54 5.70 -8.39 -3.13
C LEU A 54 4.78 -7.29 -3.65
N ASP A 55 4.05 -6.61 -2.76
CA ASP A 55 3.14 -5.51 -3.10
C ASP A 55 3.86 -4.15 -3.11
N ALA A 56 5.07 -4.06 -2.56
CA ALA A 56 5.82 -2.81 -2.39
C ALA A 56 5.96 -2.01 -3.71
N PRO A 57 6.30 -2.61 -4.87
CA PRO A 57 6.38 -1.87 -6.12
C PRO A 57 5.04 -1.21 -6.53
N HIS A 58 3.91 -1.85 -6.19
CA HIS A 58 2.58 -1.32 -6.48
C HIS A 58 2.24 -0.18 -5.52
N LEU A 59 2.51 -0.35 -4.23
CA LEU A 59 2.28 0.69 -3.23
C LEU A 59 3.14 1.93 -3.48
N ASP A 60 4.41 1.74 -3.85
CA ASP A 60 5.29 2.86 -4.18
C ASP A 60 4.84 3.60 -5.45
N ALA A 61 4.38 2.86 -6.47
CA ALA A 61 3.79 3.46 -7.66
C ALA A 61 2.54 4.30 -7.31
N VAL A 62 1.59 3.75 -6.54
CA VAL A 62 0.40 4.49 -6.09
C VAL A 62 0.77 5.74 -5.30
N ARG A 63 1.75 5.65 -4.39
CA ARG A 63 2.24 6.81 -3.64
C ARG A 63 2.74 7.90 -4.58
N MET A 64 3.51 7.53 -5.60
CA MET A 64 4.01 8.45 -6.62
C MET A 64 2.88 9.07 -7.44
N PHE A 65 1.86 8.30 -7.84
CA PHE A 65 0.69 8.81 -8.56
C PHE A 65 -0.07 9.86 -7.73
N ARG A 66 -0.35 9.56 -6.46
CA ARG A 66 -1.07 10.48 -5.55
C ARG A 66 -0.32 11.77 -5.25
N GLN A 67 1.01 11.74 -5.36
CA GLN A 67 1.87 12.91 -5.19
C GLN A 67 2.02 13.74 -6.48
N GLY A 68 1.36 13.37 -7.57
CA GLY A 68 1.47 14.07 -8.86
C GLY A 68 2.82 13.87 -9.54
N GLY A 69 3.51 12.74 -9.27
CA GLY A 69 4.78 12.42 -9.90
C GLY A 69 4.66 12.15 -11.41
N SER A 70 5.81 12.06 -12.08
CA SER A 70 5.87 11.70 -13.51
C SER A 70 5.85 10.19 -13.69
N TYR A 71 5.09 9.69 -14.67
CA TYR A 71 4.96 8.26 -14.94
C TYR A 71 4.86 7.99 -16.44
N ARG A 72 5.25 6.78 -16.83
CA ARG A 72 5.09 6.29 -18.20
C ARG A 72 3.69 5.64 -18.34
N PRO A 73 3.04 5.72 -19.52
CA PRO A 73 1.77 5.04 -19.76
C PRO A 73 1.82 3.53 -19.46
N SER A 74 2.93 2.87 -19.78
CA SER A 74 3.13 1.45 -19.47
C SER A 74 3.19 1.14 -17.98
N SER A 75 3.75 2.05 -17.16
CA SER A 75 3.75 1.92 -15.70
C SER A 75 2.34 2.06 -15.14
N LEU A 76 1.54 2.95 -15.71
CA LEU A 76 0.15 3.12 -15.30
C LEU A 76 -0.67 1.87 -15.56
N LEU A 77 -0.58 1.31 -16.78
CA LEU A 77 -1.27 0.06 -17.12
C LEU A 77 -0.84 -1.10 -16.21
N ARG A 78 0.45 -1.20 -15.88
CA ARG A 78 0.98 -2.25 -14.98
C ARG A 78 0.40 -2.19 -13.56
N HIS A 79 0.04 -1.00 -13.08
CA HIS A 79 -0.44 -0.79 -11.71
C HIS A 79 -1.92 -0.38 -11.68
N ALA A 80 -2.64 -0.49 -12.80
CA ALA A 80 -4.01 0.00 -12.93
C ALA A 80 -4.98 -0.63 -11.92
N ASP A 81 -4.82 -1.93 -11.62
CA ASP A 81 -5.64 -2.65 -10.63
C ASP A 81 -5.54 -2.08 -9.21
N TRP A 82 -4.49 -1.30 -8.95
CA TRP A 82 -4.27 -0.64 -7.66
C TRP A 82 -4.77 0.80 -7.68
N LEU A 83 -5.09 1.39 -8.83
CA LEU A 83 -5.58 2.77 -8.92
C LEU A 83 -7.10 2.81 -8.88
N SER A 84 -7.65 3.82 -8.22
CA SER A 84 -9.08 4.13 -8.30
C SER A 84 -9.42 4.70 -9.68
N PHE A 85 -10.69 4.60 -10.07
CA PHE A 85 -11.18 5.18 -11.33
C PHE A 85 -10.85 6.68 -11.47
N GLY A 86 -10.98 7.46 -10.39
CA GLY A 86 -10.61 8.88 -10.40
C GLY A 86 -9.12 9.12 -10.64
N GLU A 87 -8.25 8.27 -10.09
CA GLU A 87 -6.80 8.35 -10.33
C GLU A 87 -6.43 7.98 -11.78
N LEU A 88 -7.14 7.01 -12.37
CA LEU A 88 -6.98 6.63 -13.78
C LEU A 88 -7.49 7.70 -14.76
N GLU A 89 -8.64 8.32 -14.46
CA GLU A 89 -9.22 9.37 -15.31
C GLU A 89 -8.29 10.59 -15.46
N THR A 90 -7.63 11.02 -14.38
CA THR A 90 -6.64 12.11 -14.43
C THR A 90 -5.45 11.81 -15.34
N ALA A 91 -5.12 10.54 -15.55
CA ALA A 91 -4.03 10.14 -16.43
C ALA A 91 -4.46 9.94 -17.89
N HIS A 92 -5.77 9.84 -18.16
CA HIS A 92 -6.35 9.70 -19.49
C HIS A 92 -6.74 11.05 -20.14
N GLN A 93 -6.42 12.19 -19.54
CA GLN A 93 -6.59 13.50 -20.18
C GLN A 93 -5.64 13.77 -21.38
N MET A 94 -4.97 12.75 -21.94
CA MET A 94 -4.43 12.86 -23.29
C MET A 94 -5.49 12.38 -24.28
N PRO A 95 -6.18 13.28 -25.01
CA PRO A 95 -6.96 12.85 -26.16
C PRO A 95 -5.99 12.16 -27.13
N GLU A 96 -6.35 10.98 -27.61
CA GLU A 96 -5.70 10.39 -28.78
C GLU A 96 -6.00 11.29 -29.99
N LEU A 97 -5.23 12.36 -30.13
CA LEU A 97 -5.16 13.18 -31.33
C LEU A 97 -3.94 12.71 -32.12
N ARG A 98 -4.15 11.70 -32.96
CA ARG A 98 -3.71 11.69 -34.36
C ARG A 98 -4.27 10.50 -35.12
#